data_AF-A0A7Y8HX72-F1
#
_entry.id   AF-A0A7Y8HX72-F1
#
_cell.length_a   1.000
_cell.length_b   1.000
_cell.length_c   1.000
_cell.angle_alpha   90.00
_cell.angle_beta   90.00
_cell.angle_gamma   90.00
#
_symmetry.space_group_name_H-M   'P 1'
#
loop_
_entity.id
_entity.type
_entity.pdbx_description
1 polymer ?
#
loop_
_entity_poly.entity_id
_entity_poly.type
_entity_poly.pdbx_seq_one_letter_code
_entity_poly.pdbx_strand_id
1 'polypeptide(L)' 'MANESSAIEQRLWNYCNVLRDDGVSHGDYVEQLTYLLFLKMADEQTKPPFNKPSSIPKNLD' A
#
# COMPACT_ATOMS: atom_id res chain seq x y z
N MET A 1 -20.88 14.30 2.93
CA MET A 1 -20.00 13.20 2.50
C MET A 1 -19.06 12.92 3.65
N ALA A 2 -19.03 11.69 4.18
CA ALA A 2 -17.95 11.32 5.09
C ALA A 2 -16.63 11.56 4.34
N ASN A 3 -15.68 12.25 4.97
CA ASN A 3 -14.45 12.66 4.31
C ASN A 3 -13.65 11.40 3.95
N GLU A 4 -13.73 10.92 2.71
CA GLU A 4 -13.05 9.70 2.24
C GLU A 4 -11.54 9.75 2.52
N SER A 5 -10.95 10.95 2.45
CA SER A 5 -9.57 11.21 2.86
C SER A 5 -9.32 10.83 4.32
N SER A 6 -10.23 11.16 5.23
CA SER A 6 -10.12 10.81 6.65
C SER A 6 -10.18 9.29 6.89
N ALA A 7 -10.98 8.56 6.10
CA ALA A 7 -11.03 7.10 6.19
C ALA A 7 -9.72 6.46 5.72
N ILE A 8 -9.08 7.01 4.69
CA ILE A 8 -7.77 6.56 4.19
C ILE A 8 -6.67 6.91 5.20
N GLU A 9 -6.68 8.13 5.75
CA GLU A 9 -5.74 8.57 6.80
C GLU A 9 -5.79 7.62 7.99
N GLN A 10 -6.99 7.28 8.49
CA GLN A 10 -7.15 6.35 9.61
C GLN A 10 -6.57 4.96 9.29
N ARG A 11 -6.81 4.44 8.08
CA ARG A 11 -6.24 3.15 7.66
C ARG A 11 -4.71 3.19 7.60
N LEU A 12 -4.15 4.26 7.04
CA LEU A 12 -2.69 4.44 6.98
C LEU A 12 -2.09 4.53 8.38
N TRP A 13 -2.69 5.33 9.27
CA TRP A 13 -2.27 5.45 10.66
C TRP A 13 -2.27 4.11 11.39
N ASN A 14 -3.28 3.25 11.15
CA ASN A 14 -3.32 1.91 11.74
C ASN A 14 -2.12 1.06 11.31
N TYR A 15 -1.72 1.10 10.02
CA TYR A 15 -0.54 0.37 9.57
C TYR A 15 0.77 0.94 10.13
N CYS A 16 0.88 2.27 10.24
CA CYS A 16 2.02 2.92 10.87
C CYS A 16 2.17 2.51 12.35
N ASN A 17 1.05 2.33 13.06
CA ASN A 17 1.10 1.86 14.46
C ASN A 17 1.62 0.43 14.56
N VAL A 18 1.16 -0.49 13.71
CA VAL A 18 1.68 -1.88 13.68
C VAL A 18 3.20 -1.91 13.46
N LEU A 19 3.68 -1.20 12.45
CA LEU A 19 5.12 -1.18 12.14
C LEU A 19 5.94 -0.50 13.24
N ARG A 20 5.40 0.56 13.86
CA ARG A 20 6.05 1.20 15.01
C ARG A 20 6.15 0.26 16.21
N ASP A 21 5.09 -0.50 16.49
CA ASP A 21 5.06 -1.47 17.59
C ASP A 21 6.08 -2.60 17.37
N ASP A 22 6.36 -2.94 16.10
CA ASP A 22 7.42 -3.88 15.70
C ASP A 22 8.83 -3.25 15.68
N GLY A 23 8.98 -1.99 16.10
CA GLY A 23 10.26 -1.30 16.23
C GLY A 23 10.77 -0.62 14.95
N VAL A 24 9.95 -0.51 13.90
CA VAL A 24 10.31 0.17 12.66
C VAL A 24 10.30 1.68 12.85
N SER A 25 11.35 2.37 12.40
CA SER A 25 11.46 3.82 12.54
C SER A 25 10.46 4.57 11.65
N HIS A 26 10.19 5.85 11.96
CA HIS A 26 9.23 6.65 11.19
C HIS A 26 9.58 6.79 9.71
N GLY A 27 10.87 6.92 9.36
CA GLY A 27 11.29 6.96 7.96
C GLY A 27 11.08 5.62 7.27
N ASP A 28 11.43 4.53 7.95
CA ASP A 28 11.43 3.19 7.38
C ASP A 28 10.00 2.67 7.14
N TYR A 29 9.05 2.90 8.07
CA TYR A 29 7.69 2.43 7.85
C TYR A 29 7.00 3.21 6.72
N VAL A 30 7.34 4.49 6.52
CA VAL A 30 6.79 5.28 5.40
C VAL A 30 7.30 4.73 4.08
N GLU A 31 8.58 4.41 4.00
CA GLU A 31 9.19 3.80 2.82
C GLU A 31 8.57 2.42 2.52
N GLN A 32 8.47 1.54 3.52
CA GLN A 32 7.88 0.21 3.36
C GLN A 32 6.42 0.27 2.91
N LEU A 33 5.61 1.12 3.55
CA LEU A 33 4.20 1.30 3.17
C LEU A 33 4.06 1.84 1.75
N THR A 34 4.97 2.72 1.33
CA THR A 34 5.01 3.24 -0.04
C THR A 34 5.26 2.12 -1.04
N TYR A 35 6.25 1.26 -0.80
CA TYR A 35 6.52 0.11 -1.67
C TYR A 35 5.33 -0.85 -1.74
N LEU A 36 4.79 -1.27 -0.60
CA LEU A 36 3.64 -2.17 -0.55
C LEU A 36 2.43 -1.58 -1.26
N LEU A 37 2.18 -0.28 -1.09
CA LEU A 37 1.07 0.40 -1.74
C LEU A 37 1.23 0.43 -3.27
N PHE A 38 2.43 0.70 -3.79
CA PHE A 38 2.69 0.66 -5.23
C PHE A 38 2.54 -0.75 -5.82
N LEU A 39 3.09 -1.77 -5.14
CA LEU A 39 2.93 -3.17 -5.54
C LEU A 39 1.45 -3.56 -5.56
N LYS A 40 0.71 -3.17 -4.52
CA LYS A 40 -0.72 -3.43 -4.43
C LYS A 40 -1.50 -2.72 -5.53
N MET A 41 -1.15 -1.47 -5.86
CA MET A 41 -1.75 -0.75 -6.99
C MET A 41 -1.45 -1.39 -8.34
N ALA A 42 -0.24 -1.94 -8.53
CA ALA A 42 0.11 -2.67 -9.74
C ALA A 42 -0.72 -3.95 -9.87
N ASP A 43 -0.83 -4.73 -8.78
CA ASP A 43 -1.68 -5.94 -8.70
C ASP A 43 -3.15 -5.61 -9.00
N GLU A 44 -3.72 -4.58 -8.38
CA GLU A 44 -5.13 -4.19 -8.64
C GLU A 44 -5.38 -3.74 -10.08
N GLN A 45 -4.38 -3.19 -10.78
CA GLN A 45 -4.50 -2.88 -12.20
C GLN A 45 -4.60 -4.14 -13.09
N THR A 46 -4.13 -5.30 -12.63
CA THR A 46 -4.25 -6.56 -13.35
C THR A 46 -5.63 -7.22 -13.19
N LYS A 47 -6.42 -6.77 -12.21
CA LYS A 47 -7.73 -7.32 -11.87
C LYS A 47 -8.87 -6.58 -12.58
N PRO A 48 -10.08 -7.15 -12.59
CA PRO A 48 -11.27 -6.41 -13.02
C PRO A 48 -11.46 -5.14 -12.19
N PRO A 49 -11.88 -4.02 -12.80
CA PRO A 49 -12.32 -3.86 -14.20
C PRO A 49 -11.19 -3.59 -15.21
N PHE A 50 -9.95 -3.38 -14.75
CA PHE A 50 -8.87 -2.84 -15.59
C PHE A 50 -8.20 -3.91 -16.46
N ASN A 51 -7.97 -5.12 -15.91
CA ASN A 51 -7.38 -6.26 -16.61
C ASN A 51 -6.10 -5.93 -17.43
N LYS A 52 -5.27 -5.02 -16.92
CA LYS A 52 -4.02 -4.64 -17.59
C LYS A 52 -2.99 -5.75 -17.46
N PRO A 53 -2.05 -5.91 -18.41
CA PRO A 53 -0.93 -6.81 -18.23
C PRO A 53 -0.09 -6.37 -17.01
N SER A 54 0.41 -7.35 -16.24
CA SER A 54 1.28 -7.06 -15.09
C SER A 54 2.51 -6.27 -15.56
N SER A 55 2.79 -5.17 -14.87
CA SER A 55 4.04 -4.42 -15.03
C SER A 55 5.21 -5.06 -14.28
N ILE A 56 4.96 -6.05 -13.43
CA ILE A 56 5.98 -6.79 -12.69
C ILE A 56 6.38 -8.03 -13.51
N PRO A 57 7.68 -8.23 -13.80
CA PRO A 57 8.15 -9.43 -14.49
C PRO A 57 7.76 -10.70 -13.73
N LYS A 58 7.32 -11.74 -14.45
CA LYS A 58 6.78 -12.99 -13.86
C LYS A 58 7.73 -13.74 -12.90
N ASN A 59 9.02 -13.44 -12.94
CA ASN A 59 10.03 -14.04 -12.08
C ASN A 59 10.36 -13.20 -10.83
N LEU A 60 9.65 -12.10 -10.61
CA LEU A 60 9.83 -11.14 -9.52
C LEU A 60 8.53 -10.85 -8.76
N ASP A 61 7.45 -11.57 -9.09
CA ASP A 61 6.17 -11.53 -8.38
C ASP A 61 6.16 -12.53 -7.22
#